data_AF-A0A832MUN3-F1
#
_entry.id   AF-A0A832MUN3-F1
#
_cell.length_a   1.000
_cell.length_b   1.000
_cell.length_c   1.000
_cell.angle_alpha   90.00
_cell.angle_beta   90.00
_cell.angle_gamma   90.00
#
_symmetry.space_group_name_H-M   'P 1'
#
loop_
_entity.id
_entity.type
_entity.pdbx_description
1 polymer ?
#
loop_
_entity_poly.entity_id
_entity_poly.type
_entity_poly.pdbx_seq_one_letter_code
_entity_poly.pdbx_strand_id
1 'polypeptide(L)'
;MKTLRLTIIVSLLAGVFVFLYSCSSTENTVTKVKKDAIVHSRSGAQLWGENCIRCHNIPSPASYNDTDWSTIGLHMRVRANLTDEEAKKIFDFLKTAN
;
A
#
# COMPACT_ATOMS: atom_id res chain seq x y z
N MET A 1 -8.71 10.05 -55.08
CA MET A 1 -8.04 8.91 -54.41
C MET A 1 -7.01 9.33 -53.36
N LYS A 2 -6.09 10.27 -53.65
CA LYS A 2 -5.05 10.70 -52.70
C LYS A 2 -5.62 11.40 -51.44
N THR A 3 -6.65 12.22 -51.61
CA THR A 3 -7.35 12.91 -50.52
C THR A 3 -8.12 11.97 -49.58
N LEU A 4 -8.74 10.92 -50.13
CA LEU A 4 -9.47 9.90 -49.38
C LEU A 4 -8.54 9.00 -48.54
N ARG A 5 -7.33 8.72 -49.02
CA ARG A 5 -6.31 7.98 -48.24
C ARG A 5 -5.74 8.84 -47.10
N LEU A 6 -5.59 10.14 -47.32
CA LEU A 6 -5.08 11.07 -46.32
C LEU A 6 -6.05 11.24 -45.14
N THR A 7 -7.35 11.33 -45.41
CA THR A 7 -8.38 11.46 -44.36
C THR A 7 -8.52 10.19 -43.51
N ILE A 8 -8.38 9.00 -44.10
CA ILE A 8 -8.39 7.72 -43.37
C ILE A 8 -7.19 7.60 -42.41
N ILE A 9 -5.99 7.99 -42.86
CA ILE A 9 -4.77 7.94 -42.03
C ILE A 9 -4.87 8.90 -40.84
N VAL A 10 -5.38 10.12 -41.07
CA VAL A 10 -5.57 11.11 -39.99
C VAL A 10 -6.60 10.65 -38.97
N SER A 11 -7.71 10.03 -39.42
CA SER A 11 -8.73 9.46 -38.53
C SER A 11 -8.20 8.30 -37.67
N LEU A 12 -7.39 7.41 -38.27
CA LEU A 12 -6.73 6.31 -37.54
C LEU A 12 -5.73 6.82 -36.49
N LEU A 13 -4.91 7.82 -36.84
CA LEU A 13 -3.94 8.41 -35.90
C LEU A 13 -4.64 9.15 -34.75
N ALA A 14 -5.73 9.86 -35.01
CA ALA A 14 -6.51 10.52 -33.97
C ALA A 14 -7.19 9.52 -33.00
N GLY A 15 -7.72 8.40 -33.54
CA GLY A 15 -8.32 7.34 -32.73
C GLY A 15 -7.32 6.64 -31.79
N VAL A 16 -6.10 6.41 -32.27
CA VAL A 16 -5.01 5.84 -31.44
C VAL A 16 -4.60 6.79 -30.32
N PHE A 17 -4.57 8.10 -30.58
CA PHE A 17 -4.24 9.10 -29.56
C PHE A 17 -5.28 9.11 -28.42
N VAL A 18 -6.57 9.03 -28.72
CA VAL A 18 -7.64 8.97 -27.69
C VAL A 18 -7.55 7.71 -26.83
N PHE A 19 -7.19 6.56 -27.42
CA PHE A 19 -7.00 5.31 -26.67
C PHE A 19 -5.85 5.38 -25.66
N LEU A 20 -4.77 6.11 -25.97
CA LEU A 20 -3.58 6.17 -25.12
C LEU A 20 -3.74 7.04 -23.86
N TYR A 21 -4.65 8.02 -23.85
CA TYR A 21 -4.85 8.91 -22.69
C TYR A 21 -5.97 8.47 -21.74
N SER A 22 -6.72 7.42 -22.07
CA SER A 22 -7.93 7.01 -21.33
C SER A 22 -7.67 6.39 -19.94
N CYS A 23 -6.41 6.11 -19.57
CA CYS A 23 -6.07 5.44 -18.30
C CYS A 23 -5.55 6.34 -17.17
N SER A 24 -5.57 7.67 -17.30
CA SER A 24 -5.17 8.56 -16.18
C SER A 24 -6.33 8.76 -15.20
N SER A 25 -6.66 7.75 -14.37
CA SER A 25 -7.70 7.88 -13.34
C SER A 25 -7.17 8.53 -12.05
N THR A 26 -7.84 9.60 -11.61
CA THR A 26 -7.54 10.38 -10.39
C THR A 26 -8.15 9.78 -9.11
N GLU A 27 -8.79 8.61 -9.20
CA GLU A 27 -9.48 7.94 -8.07
C GLU A 27 -8.50 7.42 -7.01
N ASN A 28 -7.26 7.11 -7.41
CA ASN A 28 -6.23 6.54 -6.54
C ASN A 28 -5.74 7.52 -5.46
N THR A 29 -5.84 8.82 -5.69
CA THR A 29 -5.37 9.84 -4.75
C THR A 29 -6.31 9.97 -3.55
N VAL A 30 -7.62 9.96 -3.79
CA VAL A 30 -8.64 10.09 -2.72
C VAL A 30 -8.64 8.85 -1.84
N THR A 31 -8.52 7.66 -2.41
CA THR A 31 -8.45 6.40 -1.66
C THR A 31 -7.17 6.30 -0.83
N LYS A 32 -6.02 6.71 -1.39
CA LYS A 32 -4.76 6.78 -0.64
C LYS A 32 -4.82 7.73 0.54
N VAL A 33 -5.31 8.97 0.34
CA VAL A 33 -5.45 9.96 1.43
C VAL A 33 -6.34 9.43 2.55
N LYS A 34 -7.45 8.77 2.21
CA LYS A 34 -8.31 8.12 3.21
C LYS A 34 -7.56 7.01 3.95
N LYS A 35 -6.88 6.11 3.24
CA LYS A 35 -6.13 5.01 3.87
C LYS A 35 -5.06 5.55 4.82
N ASP A 36 -4.28 6.53 4.39
CA ASP A 36 -3.23 7.14 5.19
C ASP A 36 -3.83 7.81 6.45
N ALA A 37 -4.94 8.52 6.33
CA ALA A 37 -5.64 9.10 7.48
C ALA A 37 -6.15 8.04 8.47
N ILE A 38 -6.67 6.91 7.97
CA ILE A 38 -7.07 5.79 8.83
C ILE A 38 -5.87 5.23 9.57
N VAL A 39 -4.79 4.86 8.87
CA VAL A 39 -3.54 4.37 9.50
C VAL A 39 -3.03 5.37 10.54
N HIS A 40 -3.11 6.66 10.23
CA HIS A 40 -2.67 7.72 11.12
C HIS A 40 -3.42 7.72 12.46
N SER A 41 -4.74 7.53 12.42
CA SER A 41 -5.60 7.51 13.60
C SER A 41 -5.52 6.24 14.46
N ARG A 42 -4.89 5.15 13.96
CA ARG A 42 -4.83 3.86 14.65
C ARG A 42 -3.59 3.77 15.55
N SER A 43 -3.75 3.16 16.72
CA SER A 43 -2.62 2.88 17.63
C SER A 43 -1.81 1.66 17.16
N GLY A 44 -0.57 1.53 17.64
CA GLY A 44 0.26 0.36 17.37
C GLY A 44 -0.36 -0.97 17.82
N ALA A 45 -0.99 -0.97 19.02
CA ALA A 45 -1.69 -2.14 19.54
C ALA A 45 -2.88 -2.55 18.66
N GLN A 46 -3.65 -1.57 18.16
CA GLN A 46 -4.77 -1.85 17.27
C GLN A 46 -4.28 -2.39 15.93
N LEU A 47 -3.27 -1.75 15.33
CA LEU A 47 -2.69 -2.22 14.07
C LEU A 47 -2.08 -3.62 14.21
N TRP A 48 -1.48 -3.94 15.36
CA TRP A 48 -0.96 -5.27 15.66
C TRP A 48 -2.07 -6.33 15.66
N GLY A 49 -3.17 -6.08 16.38
CA GLY A 49 -4.31 -6.97 16.44
C GLY A 49 -5.02 -7.15 15.09
N GLU A 50 -5.12 -6.09 14.28
CA GLU A 50 -5.80 -6.13 12.99
C GLU A 50 -4.97 -6.79 11.88
N ASN A 51 -3.65 -6.56 11.86
CA ASN A 51 -2.81 -7.01 10.75
C ASN A 51 -2.14 -8.36 11.00
N CYS A 52 -1.72 -8.65 12.22
CA CYS A 52 -0.76 -9.72 12.45
C CYS A 52 -1.41 -11.07 12.78
N ILE A 53 -2.70 -11.07 13.16
CA ILE A 53 -3.48 -12.30 13.36
C ILE A 53 -4.02 -12.90 12.04
N ARG A 54 -3.79 -12.22 10.91
CA ARG A 54 -4.34 -12.63 9.60
C ARG A 54 -3.79 -13.97 9.09
N CYS A 55 -2.62 -14.40 9.56
CA CYS A 55 -1.94 -15.58 9.02
C CYS A 55 -1.58 -16.64 10.07
N HIS A 56 -1.36 -16.24 11.31
CA HIS A 56 -1.04 -17.16 12.41
C HIS A 56 -1.42 -16.52 13.74
N ASN A 57 -1.39 -17.30 14.82
CA ASN A 57 -1.55 -16.73 16.15
C ASN A 57 -0.40 -15.76 16.44
N ILE A 58 -0.73 -14.58 16.97
CA ILE A 58 0.25 -13.55 17.24
C ILE A 58 0.98 -13.84 18.56
N PRO A 59 2.32 -13.75 18.59
CA PRO A 59 3.08 -13.85 19.84
C PRO A 59 2.73 -12.70 20.80
N SER A 60 2.96 -12.93 22.09
CA SER A 60 2.84 -11.85 23.09
C SER A 60 3.91 -10.78 22.82
N PRO A 61 3.63 -9.48 23.05
CA PRO A 61 4.66 -8.44 23.00
C PRO A 61 5.91 -8.77 23.83
N ALA A 62 5.74 -9.46 24.98
CA ALA A 62 6.82 -9.89 25.86
C ALA A 62 7.53 -11.18 25.41
N SER A 63 7.18 -11.77 24.25
CA SER A 63 7.80 -13.00 23.76
C SER A 63 9.23 -12.81 23.24
N TYR A 64 9.61 -11.58 22.89
CA TYR A 64 10.91 -11.28 22.27
C TYR A 64 11.45 -9.94 22.78
N ASN A 65 12.79 -9.78 22.77
CA ASN A 65 13.45 -8.52 23.10
C ASN A 65 13.42 -7.54 21.91
N ASP A 66 13.88 -6.31 22.13
CA ASP A 66 13.84 -5.24 21.11
C ASP A 66 14.66 -5.51 19.85
N THR A 67 15.77 -6.26 19.97
CA THR A 67 16.60 -6.64 18.83
C THR A 67 15.91 -7.68 17.96
N ASP A 68 15.30 -8.67 18.61
CA ASP A 68 14.50 -9.70 17.94
C ASP A 68 13.30 -9.05 17.24
N TRP A 69 12.59 -8.14 17.91
CA TRP A 69 11.46 -7.42 17.29
C TRP A 69 11.87 -6.57 16.10
N SER A 70 13.07 -5.98 16.11
CA SER A 70 13.60 -5.25 14.96
C SER A 70 13.81 -6.17 13.76
N THR A 71 14.35 -7.36 13.99
CA THR A 71 14.58 -8.37 12.95
C THR A 71 13.28 -8.96 12.43
N ILE A 72 12.38 -9.34 13.34
CA ILE A 72 11.03 -9.82 13.01
C ILE A 72 10.29 -8.77 12.19
N GLY A 73 10.39 -7.49 12.59
CA GLY A 73 9.72 -6.40 11.90
C GLY A 73 10.19 -6.18 10.47
N LEU A 74 11.49 -6.36 10.21
CA LEU A 74 12.03 -6.30 8.85
C LEU A 74 11.39 -7.36 7.94
N HIS A 75 11.27 -8.59 8.43
CA HIS A 75 10.66 -9.68 7.68
C HIS A 75 9.14 -9.53 7.58
N MET A 76 8.45 -9.20 8.69
CA MET A 76 6.99 -9.11 8.75
C MET A 76 6.40 -7.91 8.03
N ARG A 77 7.13 -6.78 7.91
CA ARG A 77 6.68 -5.67 7.07
C ARG A 77 6.37 -6.15 5.64
N VAL A 78 7.25 -6.96 5.07
CA VAL A 78 7.06 -7.51 3.73
C VAL A 78 5.98 -8.60 3.73
N ARG A 79 6.04 -9.54 4.69
CA ARG A 79 5.10 -10.69 4.72
C ARG A 79 3.64 -10.27 4.96
N ALA A 80 3.40 -9.31 5.84
CA ALA A 80 2.07 -8.80 6.14
C ALA A 80 1.63 -7.66 5.20
N ASN A 81 2.51 -7.25 4.27
CA ASN A 81 2.29 -6.14 3.34
C ASN A 81 1.91 -4.83 4.06
N LEU A 82 2.72 -4.48 5.07
CA LEU A 82 2.53 -3.27 5.87
C LEU A 82 3.15 -2.06 5.17
N THR A 83 2.49 -0.92 5.27
CA THR A 83 3.11 0.37 5.01
C THR A 83 4.18 0.68 6.06
N ASP A 84 5.06 1.63 5.77
CA ASP A 84 6.12 2.00 6.70
C ASP A 84 5.57 2.59 8.01
N GLU A 85 4.47 3.34 7.96
CA GLU A 85 3.81 3.88 9.15
C GLU A 85 3.17 2.78 10.00
N GLU A 86 2.48 1.82 9.37
CA GLU A 86 1.90 0.67 10.08
C GLU A 86 3.00 -0.13 10.77
N ALA A 87 4.07 -0.47 10.05
CA ALA A 87 5.19 -1.21 10.59
C ALA A 87 5.83 -0.48 11.76
N LYS A 88 6.12 0.83 11.61
CA LYS A 88 6.68 1.63 12.69
C LYS A 88 5.81 1.60 13.94
N LYS A 89 4.51 1.89 13.81
CA LYS A 89 3.59 1.90 14.97
C LYS A 89 3.50 0.54 15.65
N ILE A 90 3.43 -0.54 14.87
CA ILE A 90 3.35 -1.90 15.40
C ILE A 90 4.63 -2.25 16.17
N PHE A 91 5.81 -2.07 15.56
CA PHE A 91 7.06 -2.51 16.18
C PHE A 91 7.55 -1.57 17.28
N ASP A 92 7.17 -0.29 17.28
CA ASP A 92 7.37 0.59 18.42
C ASP A 92 6.51 0.14 19.61
N PHE A 93 5.24 -0.22 19.38
CA PHE A 93 4.36 -0.79 20.42
C PHE A 93 4.91 -2.09 21.00
N LEU A 94 5.38 -3.02 20.16
CA LEU A 94 5.89 -4.30 20.65
C LEU A 94 7.12 -4.15 21.56
N LYS A 95 7.96 -3.15 21.29
CA LYS A 95 9.14 -2.83 22.09
C LYS A 95 8.83 -2.16 23.43
N THR A 96 7.63 -1.60 23.63
CA THR A 96 7.28 -1.02 24.94
C THR A 96 7.09 -2.07 26.04
N ALA A 97 7.13 -3.36 25.70
CA ALA A 97 7.01 -4.47 26.64
C ALA A 97 8.34 -4.91 27.25
N ASN A 98 9.47 -4.30 26.87
CA ASN A 98 10.82 -4.64 27.30
C ASN A 98 11.52 -3.51 28.07
#